data_AF-A0A3R7D777-F1
#
_entry.id   AF-A0A3R7D777-F1
#
_cell.length_a   1.000
_cell.length_b   1.000
_cell.length_c   1.000
_cell.angle_alpha   90.00
_cell.angle_beta   90.00
_cell.angle_gamma   90.00
#
_symmetry.space_group_name_H-M   'P 1'
#
loop_
_entity.id
_entity.type
_entity.pdbx_description
1 polymer ?
#
loop_
_entity_poly.entity_id
_entity_poly.type
_entity_poly.pdbx_seq_one_letter_code
_entity_poly.pdbx_strand_id
1 'polypeptide(L)'
;MAKWYTRIIGVFFTLVAISLISDYAEFGFRPETMHKVFHVLLGVAVLRFGWKNELWWKAFPLVNGAFFTFVALFGWTFPDFAGLDAFNRLDTVLHSIVGVSGIAIGLYVISRRPSLSS
;
A
#
# COMPACT_ATOMS: atom_id res chain seq x y z
N MET A 1 13.67 -7.51 7.61
CA MET A 1 12.95 -6.23 7.43
C MET A 1 11.81 -6.35 6.42
N ALA A 2 12.09 -6.73 5.17
CA ALA A 2 11.07 -6.83 4.12
C ALA A 2 9.88 -7.77 4.41
N LYS A 3 10.15 -8.92 5.07
CA LYS A 3 9.11 -9.81 5.60
C LYS A 3 8.14 -9.10 6.54
N TRP A 4 8.69 -8.35 7.51
CA TRP A 4 7.87 -7.65 8.51
C TRP A 4 7.13 -6.48 7.89
N TYR A 5 7.77 -5.70 7.01
CA TYR A 5 7.09 -4.66 6.23
C TYR A 5 5.88 -5.24 5.48
N THR A 6 6.09 -6.31 4.71
CA THR A 6 5.02 -6.95 3.93
C THR A 6 3.87 -7.36 4.84
N ARG A 7 4.15 -8.02 5.98
CA ARG A 7 3.11 -8.45 6.94
C ARG A 7 2.38 -7.28 7.57
N ILE A 8 3.11 -6.25 8.01
CA ILE A 8 2.55 -5.06 8.64
C ILE A 8 1.60 -4.36 7.67
N ILE A 9 2.04 -4.07 6.44
CA ILE A 9 1.21 -3.47 5.40
C ILE A 9 -0.03 -4.32 5.11
N GLY A 10 0.14 -5.65 4.99
CA GLY A 10 -0.99 -6.56 4.79
C GLY A 10 -2.06 -6.47 5.88
N VAL A 11 -1.63 -6.41 7.15
CA VAL A 11 -2.54 -6.23 8.29
C VAL A 11 -3.21 -4.85 8.24
N PHE A 12 -2.46 -3.77 8.08
CA PHE A 12 -3.00 -2.41 8.03
C PHE A 12 -4.04 -2.25 6.92
N PHE A 13 -3.74 -2.73 5.72
CA PHE A 13 -4.66 -2.70 4.60
C PHE A 13 -5.92 -3.54 4.82
N THR A 14 -5.81 -4.67 5.52
CA THR A 14 -6.99 -5.46 5.88
C THR A 14 -7.84 -4.72 6.93
N LEU A 15 -7.23 -3.99 7.86
CA LEU A 15 -7.96 -3.22 8.88
C LEU A 15 -8.76 -2.05 8.29
N VAL A 16 -8.44 -1.57 7.08
CA VAL A 16 -9.26 -0.62 6.32
C VAL A 16 -10.69 -1.16 6.09
N ALA A 17 -10.91 -2.47 6.21
CA ALA A 17 -12.25 -3.06 6.13
C ALA A 17 -13.21 -2.48 7.18
N ILE A 18 -12.71 -2.07 8.35
CA ILE A 18 -13.55 -1.46 9.41
C ILE A 18 -14.13 -0.13 8.91
N SER A 19 -13.30 0.73 8.32
CA SER A 19 -13.78 2.01 7.76
C SER A 19 -14.60 1.79 6.49
N LEU A 20 -14.28 0.78 5.66
CA LEU A 20 -15.10 0.41 4.50
C LEU A 20 -16.54 0.04 4.91
N ILE A 21 -16.70 -0.80 5.93
CA ILE A 21 -18.02 -1.21 6.41
C ILE A 21 -18.81 0.00 6.91
N SER A 22 -18.18 0.87 7.69
CA SER A 22 -18.80 2.10 8.19
C SER A 22 -19.24 3.02 7.05
N ASP A 23 -18.34 3.30 6.11
CA ASP A 23 -18.62 4.14 4.95
C ASP A 23 -19.73 3.59 4.07
N TYR A 24 -19.71 2.28 3.81
CA TYR A 24 -20.71 1.64 2.97
C TYR A 24 -22.09 1.63 3.64
N ALA A 25 -22.14 1.47 4.97
CA ALA A 25 -23.39 1.52 5.73
C ALA A 25 -24.00 2.93 5.75
N GLU A 26 -23.18 3.98 5.80
CA GLU A 26 -23.65 5.36 5.87
C GLU A 26 -23.94 5.97 4.49
N PHE A 27 -23.07 5.72 3.51
CA PHE A 27 -23.08 6.42 2.22
C PHE A 27 -23.33 5.52 1.00
N GLY A 28 -23.35 4.20 1.19
CA GLY A 28 -23.49 3.24 0.10
C GLY A 28 -22.27 3.16 -0.82
N PHE A 29 -22.47 2.66 -2.04
CA PHE A 29 -21.41 2.51 -3.03
C PHE A 29 -20.99 3.86 -3.62
N ARG A 30 -19.71 4.21 -3.46
CA ARG A 30 -19.10 5.43 -4.02
C ARG A 30 -17.63 5.18 -4.40
N PRO A 31 -17.00 6.05 -5.21
CA PRO A 31 -15.57 5.92 -5.56
C PRO A 31 -14.66 5.71 -4.34
N GLU A 32 -14.95 6.38 -3.23
CA GLU A 32 -14.22 6.22 -1.96
C GLU A 32 -14.28 4.79 -1.41
N THR A 33 -15.45 4.13 -1.48
CA THR A 33 -15.56 2.73 -1.08
C THR A 33 -14.76 1.80 -1.99
N MET A 34 -14.60 2.13 -3.28
CA MET A 34 -13.76 1.35 -4.20
C MET A 34 -12.28 1.46 -3.87
N HIS A 35 -11.82 2.65 -3.49
CA HIS A 35 -10.46 2.85 -2.98
C HIS A 35 -10.21 2.01 -1.72
N LYS A 36 -11.14 2.02 -0.75
CA LYS A 36 -11.04 1.18 0.45
C LYS A 36 -11.09 -0.32 0.13
N VAL A 37 -11.94 -0.75 -0.81
CA VAL A 37 -11.97 -2.14 -1.31
C VAL A 37 -10.62 -2.54 -1.90
N PHE A 38 -9.98 -1.67 -2.69
CA PHE A 38 -8.64 -1.94 -3.23
C PHE A 38 -7.63 -2.23 -2.10
N HIS A 39 -7.59 -1.41 -1.05
CA HIS A 39 -6.74 -1.65 0.10
C HIS A 39 -7.05 -2.99 0.76
N VAL A 40 -8.31 -3.27 1.06
CA VAL A 40 -8.71 -4.54 1.71
C VAL A 40 -8.29 -5.75 0.89
N LEU A 41 -8.55 -5.75 -0.42
CA LEU A 41 -8.17 -6.84 -1.31
C LEU A 41 -6.65 -7.03 -1.36
N LEU A 42 -5.89 -5.93 -1.43
CA LEU A 42 -4.43 -6.00 -1.38
C LEU A 42 -3.93 -6.54 -0.04
N GLY A 43 -4.54 -6.13 1.07
CA GLY A 43 -4.28 -6.65 2.42
C GLY A 43 -4.51 -8.15 2.51
N VAL A 44 -5.68 -8.61 2.07
CA VAL A 44 -6.03 -10.04 2.02
C VAL A 44 -5.08 -10.83 1.14
N ALA A 45 -4.71 -10.32 -0.04
CA ALA A 45 -3.73 -10.96 -0.91
C ALA A 45 -2.37 -11.13 -0.22
N VAL A 46 -1.90 -10.10 0.48
CA VAL A 46 -0.65 -10.15 1.25
C VAL A 46 -0.74 -11.15 2.41
N LEU A 47 -1.86 -11.20 3.13
CA LEU A 47 -2.05 -12.18 4.20
C LEU A 47 -2.15 -13.61 3.65
N ARG A 48 -2.76 -13.81 2.49
CA ARG A 48 -2.96 -15.13 1.89
C ARG A 48 -1.68 -15.68 1.25
N PHE A 49 -1.01 -14.85 0.45
CA PHE A 49 0.14 -15.27 -0.37
C PHE A 49 1.46 -14.81 0.21
N GLY A 50 1.51 -13.59 0.76
CA GLY A 50 2.72 -13.00 1.30
C GLY A 50 3.11 -13.49 2.70
N TRP A 51 2.24 -14.13 3.48
CA TRP A 51 2.55 -14.39 4.91
C TRP A 51 3.77 -15.29 5.16
N LYS A 52 3.97 -16.31 4.32
CA LYS A 52 5.07 -17.28 4.40
C LYS A 52 5.88 -17.40 3.10
N ASN A 53 5.75 -16.45 2.18
CA ASN A 53 6.36 -16.51 0.85
C ASN A 53 7.49 -15.49 0.70
N GLU A 54 8.72 -15.98 0.55
CA GLU A 54 9.92 -15.13 0.42
C GLU A 54 9.95 -14.34 -0.89
N LEU A 55 9.42 -14.89 -1.98
CA LEU A 55 9.35 -14.18 -3.26
C LEU A 55 8.53 -12.89 -3.12
N TRP A 56 7.42 -12.97 -2.39
CA TRP A 56 6.59 -11.82 -2.05
C TRP A 56 7.38 -10.82 -1.21
N TRP A 57 8.10 -11.26 -0.18
CA TRP A 57 8.88 -10.34 0.66
C TRP A 57 9.97 -9.60 -0.13
N LYS A 58 10.48 -10.19 -1.20
CA LYS A 58 11.52 -9.58 -2.04
C LYS A 58 10.97 -8.56 -3.03
N ALA A 59 9.78 -8.79 -3.58
CA ALA A 59 9.21 -7.95 -4.63
C ALA A 59 8.19 -6.92 -4.09
N PHE A 60 7.34 -7.34 -3.15
CA PHE A 60 6.22 -6.54 -2.65
C PHE A 60 6.63 -5.16 -2.15
N PRO A 61 7.69 -4.98 -1.33
CA PRO A 61 8.04 -3.66 -0.82
C PRO A 61 8.30 -2.64 -1.92
N LEU A 62 9.03 -3.03 -2.97
CA LEU A 62 9.35 -2.12 -4.06
C LEU A 62 8.13 -1.83 -4.94
N VAL A 63 7.35 -2.86 -5.29
CA VAL A 63 6.15 -2.69 -6.13
C VAL A 63 5.10 -1.84 -5.41
N ASN A 64 4.81 -2.18 -4.15
CA ASN A 64 3.89 -1.43 -3.29
C ASN A 64 4.40 -0.01 -3.06
N GLY A 65 5.69 0.13 -2.76
CA GLY A 65 6.35 1.42 -2.57
C GLY A 65 6.22 2.32 -3.79
N ALA A 66 6.58 1.82 -4.97
CA ALA A 66 6.49 2.56 -6.22
C ALA A 66 5.05 3.00 -6.54
N PHE A 67 4.08 2.10 -6.37
CA PHE A 67 2.67 2.41 -6.57
C PHE A 67 2.19 3.53 -5.63
N PHE A 68 2.42 3.40 -4.33
CA PHE A 68 1.96 4.40 -3.36
C PHE A 68 2.74 5.71 -3.41
N THR A 69 4.00 5.69 -3.84
CA THR A 69 4.73 6.92 -4.16
C THR A 69 4.11 7.63 -5.37
N PHE A 70 3.72 6.91 -6.42
CA PHE A 70 3.01 7.52 -7.54
C PHE A 70 1.68 8.13 -7.10
N VAL A 71 0.86 7.40 -6.34
CA VAL A 71 -0.41 7.90 -5.78
C VAL A 71 -0.18 9.14 -4.91
N ALA A 72 0.84 9.13 -4.05
CA ALA A 72 1.19 10.26 -3.21
C ALA A 72 1.64 11.48 -4.02
N LEU A 73 2.51 11.30 -5.02
CA LEU A 73 2.94 12.39 -5.90
C LEU A 73 1.75 12.99 -6.64
N PHE A 74 0.81 12.15 -7.09
CA PHE A 74 -0.42 12.61 -7.69
C PHE A 74 -1.26 13.43 -6.69
N GLY A 75 -1.47 12.95 -5.46
CA GLY A 75 -2.20 13.67 -4.42
C GLY A 75 -1.55 15.00 -4.02
N TRP A 76 -0.22 15.05 -3.95
CA TRP A 76 0.51 16.31 -3.72
C TRP A 76 0.37 17.31 -4.88
N THR A 77 0.23 16.81 -6.12
CA THR A 77 0.07 17.67 -7.30
C THR A 77 -1.39 18.13 -7.49
N PHE A 78 -2.33 17.25 -7.17
CA PHE A 78 -3.77 17.43 -7.35
C PHE A 78 -4.49 17.11 -6.02
N PRO A 79 -4.38 17.98 -5.01
CA PRO A 79 -5.03 17.76 -3.72
C PRO A 79 -6.55 17.71 -3.90
N ASP A 80 -7.20 16.80 -3.18
CA ASP A 80 -8.66 16.59 -3.20
C ASP A 80 -9.22 16.32 -4.61
N PHE A 81 -8.42 15.69 -5.49
CA PHE A 81 -8.81 15.41 -6.86
C PHE A 81 -10.16 14.69 -6.94
N ALA A 82 -11.11 15.31 -7.65
CA ALA A 82 -12.50 14.85 -7.80
C ALA A 82 -13.25 14.60 -6.48
N GLY A 83 -12.81 15.19 -5.37
CA GLY A 83 -13.40 15.01 -4.04
C GLY A 83 -13.19 13.61 -3.45
N LEU A 84 -12.15 12.89 -3.88
CA LEU A 84 -11.79 11.57 -3.35
C LEU A 84 -10.89 11.71 -2.11
N ASP A 85 -11.22 11.02 -1.01
CA ASP A 85 -10.41 11.10 0.20
C ASP A 85 -9.02 10.53 0.00
N ALA A 86 -8.84 9.57 -0.93
CA ALA A 86 -7.56 9.05 -1.36
C ALA A 86 -6.49 10.12 -1.70
N PHE A 87 -6.93 11.34 -2.06
CA PHE A 87 -6.09 12.48 -2.42
C PHE A 87 -6.23 13.66 -1.44
N ASN A 88 -6.93 13.48 -0.33
CA ASN A 88 -6.92 14.45 0.76
C ASN A 88 -5.54 14.47 1.43
N ARG A 89 -5.31 15.46 2.29
CA ARG A 89 -4.01 15.66 2.94
C ARG A 89 -3.57 14.47 3.81
N LEU A 90 -4.49 13.87 4.55
CA LEU A 90 -4.17 12.76 5.46
C LEU A 90 -3.75 11.53 4.65
N ASP A 91 -4.55 11.13 3.68
CA ASP A 91 -4.29 9.96 2.85
C ASP A 91 -3.06 10.16 1.99
N THR A 92 -2.85 11.36 1.44
CA THR A 92 -1.62 11.68 0.69
C THR A 92 -0.37 11.51 1.56
N VAL A 93 -0.42 11.92 2.84
CA VAL A 93 0.68 11.69 3.79
C VAL A 93 0.85 10.20 4.10
N LEU A 94 -0.23 9.46 4.33
CA LEU A 94 -0.18 8.02 4.59
C LEU A 94 0.39 7.26 3.39
N HIS A 95 -0.06 7.57 2.18
CA HIS A 95 0.48 7.05 0.93
C HIS A 95 1.97 7.39 0.75
N SER A 96 2.38 8.61 1.14
CA SER A 96 3.81 8.99 1.12
C SER A 96 4.64 8.12 2.05
N ILE A 97 4.17 7.88 3.28
CA ILE A 97 4.87 7.02 4.25
C ILE A 97 4.98 5.60 3.73
N VAL A 98 3.87 5.01 3.26
CA VAL A 98 3.84 3.65 2.70
C VAL A 98 4.73 3.54 1.47
N GLY A 99 4.67 4.54 0.58
CA GLY A 99 5.44 4.62 -0.64
C GLY A 99 6.95 4.67 -0.40
N VAL A 100 7.40 5.70 0.32
CA VAL A 100 8.83 5.92 0.60
C VAL A 100 9.43 4.78 1.42
N SER A 101 8.72 4.29 2.44
CA SER A 101 9.20 3.14 3.22
C SER A 101 9.29 1.86 2.38
N GLY A 102 8.35 1.64 1.46
CA GLY A 102 8.38 0.52 0.52
C GLY A 102 9.57 0.59 -0.44
N ILE A 103 9.82 1.76 -1.04
CA ILE A 103 10.99 1.99 -1.91
C ILE A 103 12.28 1.75 -1.14
N ALA A 104 12.43 2.37 0.04
CA ALA A 104 13.66 2.24 0.84
C ALA A 104 13.95 0.78 1.21
N ILE A 105 12.94 0.04 1.65
CA ILE A 105 13.09 -1.37 2.01
C ILE A 105 13.33 -2.24 0.77
N GLY A 106 12.64 -1.96 -0.34
CA GLY A 106 12.82 -2.65 -1.62
C GLY A 106 14.23 -2.49 -2.18
N LEU A 107 14.75 -1.26 -2.20
CA LEU A 107 16.12 -0.96 -2.64
C LEU A 107 17.16 -1.60 -1.72
N TYR A 108 16.94 -1.61 -0.40
CA TYR A 108 17.80 -2.32 0.54
C TYR A 108 17.84 -3.83 0.27
N VAL A 109 16.70 -4.45 -0.06
CA VAL A 109 16.65 -5.87 -0.42
C VAL A 109 17.43 -6.14 -1.69
N ILE A 110 17.34 -5.27 -2.70
CA ILE A 110 18.07 -5.39 -3.96
C ILE A 110 19.57 -5.25 -3.74
N SER A 111 20.02 -4.24 -2.99
CA SER A 111 21.45 -3.97 -2.75
C SER A 111 22.15 -5.06 -1.94
N ARG A 112 21.39 -5.89 -1.22
CA ARG A 112 21.89 -7.03 -0.45
C ARG A 112 21.90 -8.34 -1.23
N ARG A 113 21.41 -8.37 -2.49
CA ARG A 113 21.55 -9.57 -3.32
C ARG A 113 23.02 -9.69 -3.72
N PRO A 114 23.68 -10.84 -3.49
CA PRO A 114 25.02 -11.05 -4.01
C PRO A 114 24.97 -10.83 -5.52
N SER A 115 25.88 -9.98 -6.04
CA SER A 115 26.10 -9.89 -7.47
C SER A 115 26.37 -11.31 -7.95
N LEU A 116 25.55 -11.81 -8.86
CA LEU A 116 25.95 -12.94 -9.68
C LEU A 116 27.13 -12.43 -10.51
N SER A 117 28.34 -12.52 -9.95
CA SER A 117 29.57 -12.40 -10.70
C SER A 117 29.59 -13.60 -11.64
N SER A 118 29.18 -13.35 -12.88
CA SER A 118 29.47 -14.17 -14.05
C SER A 118 30.96 -14.20 -14.32
#